data_AF-I4BFY7-F1
#
_entry.id   AF-I4BFY7-F1
#
_cell.length_a   1.000
_cell.length_b   1.000
_cell.length_c   1.000
_cell.angle_alpha   90.00
_cell.angle_beta   90.00
_cell.angle_gamma   90.00
#
_symmetry.space_group_name_H-M   'P 1'
#
loop_
_entity.id
_entity.type
_entity.pdbx_description
1 polymer ?
#
loop_
_entity_poly.entity_id
_entity_poly.type
_entity_poly.pdbx_seq_one_letter_code
_entity_poly.pdbx_strand_id
1 'polypeptide(L)'
;MSGIDGTGTPDSSGAEDRWRPPIGPVDPEHPECAAVIAEVWTLLDGECTVETRDRLRQHLEECPTCLRHYGIEERVKRLIAMKCSGERAPESLRERLRIQISRTTIIRGG
;
A
#
# COMPACT_ATOMS: atom_id res chain seq x y z
N MET A 1 39.33 7.36 43.12
CA MET A 1 39.40 7.34 41.64
C MET A 1 38.75 6.04 41.21
N SER A 2 37.42 6.02 41.24
CA SER A 2 36.55 6.02 40.03
C SER A 2 36.68 4.68 39.32
N GLY A 3 35.78 3.70 39.52
CA GLY A 3 34.34 3.80 39.36
C GLY A 3 34.01 3.27 37.96
N ILE A 4 33.74 1.97 37.83
CA ILE A 4 33.20 1.37 36.61
C ILE A 4 31.79 0.87 36.90
N ASP A 5 30.82 1.77 36.83
CA ASP A 5 29.42 1.41 36.82
C ASP A 5 29.06 0.86 35.44
N GLY A 6 29.00 -0.47 35.35
CA GLY A 6 28.47 -1.19 34.22
C GLY A 6 26.96 -0.94 34.09
N THR A 7 26.60 0.17 33.46
CA THR A 7 25.25 0.42 32.99
C THR A 7 25.02 -0.46 31.77
N GLY A 8 24.42 -1.63 31.99
CA GLY A 8 23.84 -2.43 30.92
C GLY A 8 22.79 -1.59 30.21
N THR A 9 23.08 -1.14 29.00
CA THR A 9 22.09 -0.63 28.07
C THR A 9 21.00 -1.69 27.90
N PRO A 10 19.72 -1.38 28.13
CA PRO A 10 18.66 -2.30 27.79
C PRO A 10 18.67 -2.51 26.28
N ASP A 11 18.77 -3.79 25.94
CA ASP A 11 18.70 -4.36 24.61
C ASP A 11 17.64 -3.67 23.76
N SER A 12 18.09 -2.91 22.77
CA SER A 12 17.24 -2.23 21.78
C SER A 12 16.91 -3.15 20.60
N SER A 13 17.17 -4.45 20.72
CA SER A 13 16.88 -5.45 19.69
C SER A 13 15.40 -5.81 19.71
N GLY A 14 14.59 -5.04 18.99
CA GLY A 14 13.18 -5.44 18.79
C GLY A 14 12.28 -4.44 18.09
N ALA A 15 12.75 -3.22 17.79
CA ALA A 15 11.94 -2.22 17.09
C ALA A 15 12.26 -2.07 15.59
N GLU A 16 13.42 -2.59 15.14
CA GLU A 16 13.97 -2.28 13.82
C GLU A 16 13.29 -3.02 12.65
N ASP A 17 12.56 -4.11 12.93
CA ASP A 17 11.86 -4.90 11.90
C ASP A 17 10.42 -4.44 11.65
N ARG A 18 9.96 -3.39 12.32
CA ARG A 18 8.63 -2.82 12.03
C ARG A 18 8.77 -1.90 10.83
N TRP A 19 8.62 -2.47 9.63
CA TRP A 19 8.50 -1.67 8.41
C TRP A 19 7.46 -0.57 8.63
N ARG A 20 7.93 0.68 8.70
CA ARG A 20 7.09 1.87 8.69
C ARG A 20 7.18 2.44 7.27
N PRO A 21 6.05 2.71 6.62
CA PRO A 21 6.08 3.38 5.33
C PRO A 21 6.78 4.74 5.51
N PRO A 22 7.75 5.10 4.67
CA PRO A 22 8.36 6.41 4.71
C PRO A 22 7.28 7.43 4.33
N ILE A 23 6.77 8.16 5.32
CA ILE A 23 6.01 9.38 5.06
C ILE A 23 7.05 10.35 4.50
N GLY A 24 6.93 10.69 3.21
CA GLY A 24 7.83 11.64 2.56
C GLY A 24 7.89 12.97 3.32
N PRO A 25 8.92 13.79 3.10
CA PRO A 25 9.02 15.09 3.73
C PRO A 25 7.73 15.88 3.45
N VAL A 26 7.08 16.35 4.52
CA VAL A 26 5.91 17.22 4.42
C VAL A 26 6.42 18.54 3.85
N ASP A 27 5.99 18.87 2.63
CA ASP A 27 6.22 20.20 2.07
C ASP A 27 5.34 21.19 2.87
N PRO A 28 5.93 22.14 3.62
CA PRO A 28 5.16 23.09 4.41
C PRO A 28 4.29 24.02 3.53
N GLU A 29 4.62 24.17 2.24
CA GLU A 29 3.82 24.95 1.29
C GLU A 29 2.64 24.15 0.73
N HIS A 30 2.65 22.81 0.88
CA HIS A 30 1.62 21.91 0.38
C HIS A 30 1.31 20.77 1.38
N PRO A 31 0.69 21.10 2.53
CA PRO A 31 0.47 20.13 3.61
C PRO A 31 -0.44 18.96 3.18
N GLU A 32 -1.34 19.15 2.22
CA GLU A 32 -2.18 18.07 1.68
C GLU A 32 -1.42 17.04 0.83
N CYS A 33 -0.25 17.38 0.27
CA CYS A 33 0.56 16.48 -0.55
C CYS A 33 0.98 15.24 0.25
N ALA A 34 1.33 15.40 1.52
CA ALA A 34 1.75 14.28 2.38
C ALA A 34 0.62 13.25 2.56
N ALA A 35 -0.62 13.72 2.72
CA ALA A 35 -1.79 12.85 2.82
C ALA A 35 -2.09 12.15 1.49
N VAL A 36 -1.95 12.84 0.36
CA VAL A 36 -2.13 12.25 -0.98
C VAL A 36 -1.11 11.15 -1.24
N ILE A 37 0.16 11.38 -0.93
CA ILE A 37 1.23 10.40 -1.13
C ILE A 37 1.04 9.18 -0.21
N ALA A 38 0.57 9.37 1.02
CA ALA A 38 0.28 8.26 1.93
C ALA A 38 -0.82 7.32 1.39
N GLU A 39 -1.80 7.85 0.66
CA GLU A 39 -2.95 7.09 0.13
C GLU A 39 -2.75 6.60 -1.32
N VAL A 40 -1.62 6.91 -1.95
CA VAL A 40 -1.41 6.66 -3.38
C VAL A 40 -1.43 5.16 -3.73
N TRP A 41 -0.94 4.31 -2.83
CA TRP A 41 -0.97 2.85 -3.00
C TRP A 41 -2.39 2.31 -2.87
N THR A 42 -3.15 2.74 -1.87
CA THR A 42 -4.59 2.43 -1.71
C THR A 42 -5.37 2.79 -2.99
N LEU A 43 -5.07 3.96 -3.58
CA LEU A 43 -5.66 4.40 -4.83
C LEU A 43 -5.28 3.48 -6.00
N LEU A 44 -4.00 3.12 -6.12
CA LEU A 44 -3.50 2.23 -7.17
C LEU A 44 -4.07 0.81 -7.04
N ASP A 45 -4.34 0.33 -5.82
CA ASP A 45 -4.97 -0.98 -5.55
C ASP A 45 -6.49 -0.98 -5.79
N GLY A 46 -7.08 0.21 -5.95
CA GLY A 46 -8.52 0.36 -6.13
C GLY A 46 -9.31 0.20 -4.83
N GLU A 47 -8.63 0.23 -3.69
CA GLU A 47 -9.19 0.03 -2.35
C GLU A 47 -9.71 1.32 -1.71
N CYS A 48 -9.64 2.46 -2.42
CA CYS A 48 -10.24 3.70 -1.97
C CYS A 48 -11.76 3.69 -2.09
N THR A 49 -12.42 4.35 -1.12
CA THR A 49 -13.81 4.80 -1.27
C THR A 49 -13.94 5.76 -2.45
N VAL A 50 -15.17 5.94 -2.96
CA VAL A 50 -15.45 6.87 -4.07
C VAL A 50 -15.00 8.30 -3.72
N GLU A 51 -15.37 8.77 -2.52
CA GLU A 51 -15.03 10.11 -2.05
C GLU A 51 -13.52 10.34 -1.95
N THR A 52 -12.76 9.37 -1.43
CA THR A 52 -11.31 9.47 -1.32
C THR A 52 -10.66 9.45 -2.70
N ARG A 53 -11.16 8.60 -3.62
CA ARG A 53 -10.66 8.54 -4.99
C ARG A 53 -10.82 9.86 -5.72
N ASP A 54 -11.99 10.50 -5.61
CA ASP A 54 -12.27 11.76 -6.30
C ASP A 54 -11.41 12.91 -5.75
N ARG A 55 -11.26 12.99 -4.42
CA ARG A 55 -10.36 13.97 -3.77
C ARG A 55 -8.91 13.80 -4.23
N LEU A 56 -8.41 12.56 -4.25
CA LEU A 56 -7.03 12.28 -4.67
C LEU A 56 -6.82 12.63 -6.15
N ARG A 57 -7.79 12.32 -7.02
CA ARG A 57 -7.72 12.66 -8.44
C ARG A 57 -7.68 14.16 -8.67
N GLN A 58 -8.56 14.91 -8.01
CA GLN A 58 -8.55 16.37 -8.08
C GLN A 58 -7.18 16.93 -7.71
N HIS A 59 -6.61 16.49 -6.58
CA HIS A 59 -5.29 16.96 -6.17
C HIS A 59 -4.18 16.57 -7.17
N LEU A 60 -4.23 15.37 -7.75
CA LEU A 60 -3.26 14.95 -8.78
C LEU A 60 -3.36 15.79 -10.06
N GLU A 61 -4.54 16.32 -10.39
CA GLU A 61 -4.75 17.23 -11.51
C GLU A 61 -4.20 18.64 -11.23
N GLU A 62 -4.32 19.10 -9.98
CA GLU A 62 -3.90 20.44 -9.55
C GLU A 62 -2.42 20.53 -9.14
N CYS A 63 -1.82 19.40 -8.73
CA CYS A 63 -0.45 19.34 -8.20
C CYS A 63 0.48 18.49 -9.08
N PRO A 64 1.32 19.12 -9.94
CA PRO A 64 2.28 18.41 -10.78
C PRO A 64 3.31 17.59 -9.98
N THR A 65 3.60 17.99 -8.74
CA THR A 65 4.55 17.27 -7.88
C THR A 65 3.98 15.92 -7.47
N CYS A 66 2.77 15.88 -6.93
CA CYS A 66 2.10 14.62 -6.60
C CYS A 66 1.85 13.75 -7.83
N LEU A 67 1.56 14.35 -9.00
CA LEU A 67 1.42 13.60 -10.25
C LEU A 67 2.72 12.88 -10.65
N ARG A 68 3.89 13.52 -10.47
CA ARG A 68 5.19 12.86 -10.72
C ARG A 68 5.43 11.69 -9.77
N HIS A 69 5.12 11.86 -8.48
CA HIS A 69 5.24 10.78 -7.49
C HIS A 69 4.30 9.62 -7.81
N TYR A 70 3.02 9.90 -8.07
CA TYR A 70 2.05 8.90 -8.52
C TYR A 70 2.56 8.08 -9.71
N GLY A 71 3.12 8.73 -10.73
CA GLY A 71 3.68 8.04 -11.89
C GLY A 71 4.89 7.14 -11.58
N ILE A 72 5.67 7.45 -10.54
CA ILE A 72 6.74 6.55 -10.07
C ILE A 72 6.14 5.31 -9.41
N GLU A 73 5.22 5.50 -8.46
CA GLU A 73 4.57 4.41 -7.73
C GLU A 73 3.81 3.47 -8.68
N GLU A 74 3.09 4.02 -9.67
CA GLU A 74 2.39 3.24 -10.69
C GLU A 74 3.37 2.36 -11.49
N ARG A 75 4.52 2.90 -11.90
CA ARG A 75 5.56 2.15 -12.62
C ARG A 75 6.17 1.05 -11.76
N VAL A 76 6.43 1.33 -10.48
CA VAL A 76 6.94 0.34 -9.51
C VAL A 76 5.93 -0.80 -9.36
N LYS A 77 4.66 -0.48 -9.11
CA LYS A 77 3.60 -1.48 -9.00
C LYS A 77 3.46 -2.33 -10.25
N ARG A 78 3.51 -1.71 -11.44
CA ARG A 78 3.47 -2.40 -12.74
C ARG A 78 4.66 -3.35 -12.90
N LEU A 79 5.85 -2.93 -12.52
CA LEU A 79 7.06 -3.77 -12.57
C LEU A 79 6.92 -4.98 -11.65
N ILE A 80 6.43 -4.79 -10.41
CA ILE A 80 6.17 -5.88 -9.46
C ILE A 80 5.17 -6.86 -10.06
N ALA A 81 4.04 -6.37 -10.59
CA ALA A 81 3.06 -7.22 -11.23
C ALA A 81 3.67 -8.05 -12.38
N MET A 82 4.52 -7.47 -13.21
CA MET A 82 5.17 -8.19 -14.32
C MET A 82 6.22 -9.22 -13.86
N LYS A 83 6.97 -8.94 -12.80
CA LYS A 83 8.06 -9.82 -12.34
C LYS A 83 7.60 -10.87 -11.34
N CYS A 84 6.55 -10.58 -10.59
CA CYS A 84 6.06 -11.40 -9.49
C CYS A 84 4.72 -12.08 -9.77
N SER A 85 4.16 -12.00 -10.98
CA SER A 85 2.95 -12.76 -11.38
C SER A 85 3.20 -14.27 -11.58
N GLY A 86 4.24 -14.81 -10.96
CA GLY A 86 4.96 -16.01 -11.40
C GLY A 86 4.25 -17.35 -11.23
N GLU A 87 3.11 -17.41 -10.55
CA GLU A 87 2.39 -18.68 -10.37
C GLU A 87 0.91 -18.54 -10.71
N ARG A 88 0.53 -19.19 -11.81
CA ARG A 88 -0.88 -19.38 -12.13
C ARG A 88 -1.49 -20.32 -11.10
N ALA A 89 -2.57 -19.87 -10.46
CA ALA A 89 -3.34 -20.70 -9.55
C ALA A 89 -3.62 -22.10 -10.18
N PRO A 90 -3.45 -23.19 -9.42
CA PRO A 90 -3.65 -24.54 -9.95
C PRO A 90 -5.09 -24.74 -10.41
N GLU A 91 -5.28 -25.52 -11.48
CA GLU A 91 -6.60 -25.68 -12.12
C GLU A 91 -7.63 -26.29 -11.15
N SER A 92 -7.21 -27.20 -10.29
CA SER A 92 -8.05 -27.79 -9.25
C SER A 92 -8.63 -26.75 -8.28
N LEU A 93 -7.87 -25.69 -7.95
CA LEU A 93 -8.36 -24.60 -7.12
C LEU A 93 -9.38 -23.75 -7.88
N ARG A 94 -9.11 -23.44 -9.15
CA ARG A 94 -10.04 -22.68 -9.99
C ARG A 94 -11.37 -23.38 -10.17
N GLU A 95 -11.34 -24.69 -10.45
CA GLU A 95 -12.55 -25.49 -10.65
C GLU A 95 -13.40 -25.56 -9.38
N ARG A 96 -12.76 -25.80 -8.22
CA ARG A 96 -13.44 -25.76 -6.92
C ARG A 96 -14.10 -24.41 -6.65
N LEU A 97 -13.41 -23.31 -6.94
CA LEU A 97 -13.95 -21.96 -6.76
C LEU A 97 -15.15 -21.70 -7.67
N ARG A 98 -15.08 -22.07 -8.96
CA ARG A 98 -16.20 -21.92 -9.90
C ARG A 98 -17.47 -22.61 -9.39
N ILE A 99 -17.36 -23.85 -8.92
CA ILE A 99 -18.48 -24.63 -8.38
C ILE A 99 -19.08 -23.97 -7.13
N GLN A 100 -18.23 -23.50 -6.21
CA GLN A 100 -18.71 -22.86 -4.97
C GLN A 100 -19.43 -21.54 -5.27
N ILE A 101 -18.87 -20.72 -6.16
CA ILE A 101 -19.48 -19.44 -6.55
C ILE A 101 -20.85 -19.68 -7.22
N SER A 102 -20.93 -20.59 -8.20
CA SER A 102 -22.21 -20.89 -8.87
C SER A 102 -23.27 -21.39 -7.90
N ARG A 103 -22.88 -22.24 -6.93
CA ARG A 103 -23.79 -22.73 -5.88
C ARG A 103 -24.31 -21.59 -5.01
N THR A 104 -23.45 -20.68 -4.56
CA THR A 104 -23.86 -19.54 -3.72
C THR A 104 -24.81 -18.59 -4.46
N THR A 105 -24.60 -18.38 -5.76
CA THR A 105 -25.50 -17.55 -6.58
C THR A 105 -26.90 -18.15 -6.71
N ILE A 106 -27.02 -19.47 -6.90
CA ILE A 106 -28.32 -20.16 -6.98
C ILE A 106 -29.11 -20.01 -5.68
N ILE A 107 -28.45 -20.08 -4.52
CA ILE A 107 -29.11 -20.01 -3.20
C ILE A 107 -29.61 -18.60 -2.88
N ARG A 108 -28.98 -17.56 -3.43
CA ARG A 108 -29.35 -16.15 -3.17
C ARG A 108 -30.32 -15.56 -4.20
N GLY A 109 -30.43 -16.16 -5.38
CA GLY A 109 -31.30 -15.69 -6.47
C GLY A 109 -32.61 -16.47 -6.61
N GLY A 110 -32.83 -17.49 -5.79
CA GLY A 110 -34.09 -18.25 -5.69
C GLY A 110 -34.96 -17.81 -4.53
#